data_AF-A0A7S3TH34-F1
#
_entry.id   AF-A0A7S3TH34-F1
#
_cell.length_a   1.000
_cell.length_b   1.000
_cell.length_c   1.000
_cell.angle_alpha   90.00
_cell.angle_beta   90.00
_cell.angle_gamma   90.00
#
_symmetry.space_group_name_H-M   'P 1'
#
loop_
_entity.id
_entity.type
_entity.pdbx_description
1 polymer ?
#
loop_
_entity_poly.entity_id
_entity_poly.type
_entity_poly.pdbx_seq_one_letter_code
_entity_poly.pdbx_strand_id
1 'polypeptide(L)'
;GLLHYCSECWCFVPPSAQFPLPAMAMLELNGLGIDCRSERDLLRKAGDAEATVRGAVEQKRRAVAEKRSELEAKLATAEEDLQREKENLLAAQAEVCLERWESRSKARGLTDVWPEVEEATSALRGVESEVADKREQLDELFATERKQLELSSSIYQLYAASTGIRWELESGGSAGYVALDGVRQFDVSGMPRTEAADAIWEDVEACLPFRLSDSTDVQGEPKMSEQ
;
A
#
# COMPACT_ATOMS: atom_id res chain seq x y z
N GLY A 1 17.76 -48.94 10.89
CA GLY A 1 18.51 -50.09 10.35
C GLY A 1 19.83 -49.58 9.83
N LEU A 2 20.88 -49.70 10.62
CA LEU A 2 22.24 -49.29 10.27
C LEU A 2 22.99 -50.53 9.81
N LEU A 3 23.22 -50.61 8.51
CA LEU A 3 24.09 -51.60 7.90
C LEU A 3 25.53 -51.25 8.29
N HIS A 4 26.08 -52.05 9.20
CA HIS A 4 27.52 -52.18 9.42
C HIS A 4 28.18 -52.57 8.09
N TYR A 5 28.89 -51.62 7.47
CA TYR A 5 29.74 -51.92 6.33
C TYR A 5 31.04 -52.53 6.86
N CYS A 6 31.19 -53.83 6.62
CA CYS A 6 32.36 -54.61 6.98
C CYS A 6 33.51 -54.23 6.02
N SER A 7 34.38 -53.30 6.44
CA SER A 7 35.49 -52.76 5.65
C SER A 7 36.83 -53.45 5.93
N GLU A 8 36.81 -54.73 6.30
CA GLU A 8 38.01 -55.48 6.62
C GLU A 8 37.99 -56.86 5.95
N CYS A 9 37.92 -56.90 4.62
CA CYS A 9 38.51 -58.01 3.87
C CYS A 9 40.01 -57.76 3.76
N TRP A 10 40.72 -57.95 4.88
CA TRP A 10 42.14 -58.22 4.85
C TRP A 10 42.33 -59.51 4.05
N CYS A 11 42.83 -59.41 2.82
CA CYS A 11 43.41 -60.56 2.15
C CYS A 11 44.64 -60.97 2.97
N PHE A 12 44.41 -61.86 3.92
CA PHE A 12 45.39 -62.61 4.66
C PHE A 12 46.28 -63.35 3.65
N VAL A 13 47.41 -62.73 3.28
CA VAL A 13 48.49 -63.44 2.59
C VAL A 13 49.09 -64.36 3.65
N PRO A 14 48.96 -65.69 3.51
CA PRO A 14 49.50 -66.62 4.50
C PRO A 14 51.02 -66.43 4.60
N PRO A 15 51.62 -66.54 5.81
CA PRO A 15 53.06 -66.56 5.95
C PRO A 15 53.60 -67.73 5.16
N SER A 16 54.58 -67.45 4.30
CA SER A 16 55.33 -68.38 3.49
C SER A 16 55.68 -69.65 4.26
N ALA A 17 54.98 -70.74 3.97
CA ALA A 17 55.39 -72.07 4.41
C ALA A 17 56.77 -72.35 3.82
N GLN A 18 57.79 -72.38 4.68
CA GLN A 18 59.12 -72.89 4.35
C GLN A 18 58.98 -74.38 4.02
N PHE A 19 58.82 -74.69 2.73
CA PHE A 19 59.02 -76.04 2.23
C PHE A 19 60.52 -76.30 2.10
N PRO A 20 61.07 -77.33 2.78
CA PRO A 20 62.45 -77.74 2.56
C PRO A 20 62.58 -78.30 1.14
N LEU A 21 63.42 -77.65 0.33
CA LEU A 21 63.78 -78.14 -1.01
C LEU A 21 64.51 -79.48 -0.87
N PRO A 22 64.13 -80.53 -1.62
CA PRO A 22 64.90 -81.76 -1.68
C PRO A 22 66.22 -81.50 -2.41
N ALA A 23 67.32 -81.98 -1.82
CA ALA A 23 68.63 -82.04 -2.44
C ALA A 23 68.58 -82.90 -3.71
N MET A 24 68.42 -82.25 -4.86
CA MET A 24 68.58 -82.89 -6.17
C MET A 24 70.06 -83.24 -6.36
N ALA A 25 70.33 -84.53 -6.34
CA ALA A 25 71.61 -85.11 -6.74
C ALA A 25 71.97 -84.62 -8.16
N MET A 26 73.00 -83.78 -8.25
CA MET A 26 73.69 -83.50 -9.51
C MET A 26 74.48 -84.74 -9.91
N LEU A 27 73.84 -85.64 -10.66
CA LEU A 27 74.52 -86.74 -11.33
C LEU A 27 75.40 -86.18 -12.46
N GLU A 28 76.65 -86.62 -12.43
CA GLU A 28 77.71 -86.34 -13.38
C GLU A 28 77.31 -86.72 -14.81
N LEU A 29 77.06 -85.71 -15.64
CA LEU A 29 76.93 -85.82 -17.10
C LEU A 29 78.11 -85.08 -17.77
N ASN A 30 79.33 -85.51 -17.44
CA ASN A 30 80.55 -85.11 -18.15
C ASN A 30 80.86 -86.18 -19.21
N GLY A 31 80.54 -85.91 -20.49
CA GLY A 31 80.99 -86.82 -21.56
C GLY A 31 80.40 -86.69 -22.95
N LEU A 32 79.41 -85.82 -23.19
CA LEU A 32 78.89 -85.55 -24.53
C LEU A 32 79.09 -84.06 -24.83
N GLY A 33 80.02 -83.73 -25.73
CA GLY A 33 80.26 -82.38 -26.23
C GLY A 33 79.10 -81.91 -27.10
N ILE A 34 77.94 -81.69 -26.49
CA ILE A 34 76.76 -81.11 -27.12
C ILE A 34 77.05 -79.62 -27.34
N ASP A 35 76.89 -79.16 -28.57
CA ASP A 35 77.07 -77.75 -28.91
C ASP A 35 75.93 -76.91 -28.29
N CYS A 36 76.13 -76.41 -27.06
CA CYS A 36 75.15 -75.62 -26.30
C CYS A 36 74.93 -74.19 -26.83
N ARG A 37 75.50 -73.81 -27.98
CA ARG A 37 75.39 -72.44 -28.50
C ARG A 37 73.94 -72.05 -28.79
N SER A 38 73.18 -72.93 -29.45
CA SER A 38 71.77 -72.68 -29.81
C SER A 38 70.86 -72.50 -28.58
N GLU A 39 71.08 -73.30 -27.52
CA GLU A 39 70.33 -73.21 -26.27
C GLU A 39 70.63 -71.91 -25.51
N ARG A 40 71.91 -71.51 -25.44
CA ARG A 40 72.30 -70.21 -24.85
C ARG A 40 71.68 -69.04 -25.61
N ASP A 41 71.63 -69.11 -26.93
CA ASP A 41 70.98 -68.08 -27.75
C ASP A 41 69.46 -68.05 -27.51
N LEU A 42 68.80 -69.20 -27.33
CA LEU A 42 67.38 -69.27 -26.96
C LEU A 42 67.11 -68.69 -25.57
N LEU A 43 67.95 -69.02 -24.58
CA LEU A 43 67.85 -68.45 -23.23
C LEU A 43 68.06 -66.94 -23.24
N ARG A 44 69.02 -66.44 -24.02
CA ARG A 44 69.21 -65.00 -24.20
C ARG A 44 67.97 -64.35 -24.82
N LYS A 45 67.45 -64.90 -25.92
CA LYS A 45 66.22 -64.40 -26.56
C LYS A 45 65.01 -64.44 -25.61
N ALA A 46 64.88 -65.49 -24.80
CA ALA A 46 63.83 -65.60 -23.79
C ALA A 46 63.98 -64.53 -22.70
N GLY A 47 65.21 -64.30 -22.22
CA GLY A 47 65.52 -63.22 -21.28
C GLY A 47 65.23 -61.84 -21.85
N ASP A 48 65.59 -61.57 -23.11
CA ASP A 48 65.30 -60.31 -23.81
C ASP A 48 63.78 -60.12 -23.99
N ALA A 49 63.06 -61.18 -24.37
CA ALA A 49 61.61 -61.15 -24.50
C ALA A 49 60.92 -60.93 -23.14
N GLU A 50 61.40 -61.59 -22.08
CA GLU A 50 60.90 -61.40 -20.72
C GLU A 50 61.15 -59.97 -20.23
N ALA A 51 62.35 -59.43 -20.43
CA ALA A 51 62.68 -58.05 -20.08
C ALA A 51 61.76 -57.06 -20.80
N THR A 52 61.47 -57.32 -22.08
CA THR A 52 60.53 -56.51 -22.88
C THR A 52 59.11 -56.57 -22.31
N VAL A 53 58.61 -57.77 -21.96
CA VAL A 53 57.28 -57.94 -21.36
C VAL A 53 57.20 -57.28 -19.98
N ARG A 54 58.20 -57.47 -19.12
CA ARG A 54 58.27 -56.82 -17.80
C ARG A 54 58.27 -55.30 -17.93
N GLY A 55 59.06 -54.76 -18.86
CA GLY A 55 59.08 -53.32 -19.17
C GLY A 55 57.71 -52.79 -19.61
N ALA A 56 57.00 -53.51 -20.48
CA ALA A 56 55.65 -53.14 -20.91
C ALA A 56 54.62 -53.20 -19.77
N VAL A 57 54.70 -54.22 -18.90
CA VAL A 57 53.83 -54.32 -17.71
C VAL A 57 54.09 -53.16 -16.75
N GLU A 58 55.34 -52.82 -16.50
CA GLU A 58 55.72 -51.74 -15.59
C GLU A 58 55.33 -50.36 -16.13
N GLN A 59 55.43 -50.15 -17.44
CA GLN A 59 54.90 -48.96 -18.11
C GLN A 59 53.38 -48.86 -17.95
N LYS A 60 52.64 -49.96 -18.16
CA LYS A 60 51.18 -49.99 -17.94
C LYS A 60 50.82 -49.72 -16.48
N ARG A 61 51.55 -50.29 -15.52
CA ARG A 61 51.35 -50.04 -14.09
C ARG A 61 51.54 -48.57 -13.74
N ARG A 62 52.59 -47.93 -14.27
CA ARG A 62 52.82 -46.48 -14.10
C ARG A 62 51.69 -45.66 -14.70
N ALA A 63 51.27 -45.96 -15.93
CA ALA A 63 50.15 -45.26 -16.58
C ALA A 63 48.83 -45.41 -15.79
N VAL A 64 48.55 -46.59 -15.23
CA VAL A 64 47.36 -46.81 -14.38
C VAL A 64 47.48 -46.03 -13.07
N ALA A 65 48.65 -46.02 -12.43
CA ALA A 65 48.88 -45.25 -11.20
C ALA A 65 48.70 -43.74 -11.42
N GLU A 66 49.25 -43.20 -12.51
CA GLU A 66 49.08 -41.79 -12.90
C GLU A 66 47.61 -41.45 -13.16
N LYS A 67 46.89 -42.29 -13.92
CA LYS A 67 45.47 -42.09 -14.17
C LYS A 67 44.63 -42.20 -12.91
N ARG A 68 44.98 -43.11 -12.01
CA ARG A 68 44.34 -43.22 -10.71
C ARG A 68 44.54 -41.96 -9.87
N SER A 69 45.78 -41.46 -9.76
CA SER A 69 46.03 -40.20 -9.04
C SER A 69 45.33 -39.00 -9.67
N GLU A 70 45.24 -38.95 -11.00
CA GLU A 70 44.51 -37.89 -11.72
C GLU A 70 43.00 -37.93 -11.40
N LEU A 71 42.40 -39.12 -11.37
CA LEU A 71 40.99 -39.30 -11.04
C LEU A 71 40.71 -39.05 -9.56
N GLU A 72 41.58 -39.49 -8.65
CA GLU A 72 41.46 -39.22 -7.22
C GLU A 72 41.54 -37.71 -6.93
N ALA A 73 42.43 -36.98 -7.61
CA ALA A 73 42.49 -35.53 -7.51
C ALA A 73 41.20 -34.86 -8.02
N LYS A 74 40.67 -35.29 -9.17
CA LYS A 74 39.39 -34.78 -9.72
C LYS A 74 38.20 -35.08 -8.80
N LEU A 75 38.19 -36.27 -8.19
CA LEU A 75 37.16 -36.67 -7.25
C LEU A 75 37.21 -35.78 -6.00
N ALA A 76 38.39 -35.56 -5.43
CA ALA A 76 38.56 -34.67 -4.28
C ALA A 76 38.08 -33.24 -4.58
N THR A 77 38.43 -32.68 -5.74
CA THR A 77 37.95 -31.34 -6.13
C THR A 77 36.42 -31.29 -6.29
N ALA A 78 35.82 -32.33 -6.88
CA ALA A 78 34.38 -32.40 -7.07
C ALA A 78 33.62 -32.57 -5.74
N GLU A 79 34.18 -33.31 -4.78
CA GLU A 79 33.61 -33.46 -3.44
C GLU A 79 33.65 -32.15 -2.65
N GLU A 80 34.75 -31.40 -2.73
CA GLU A 80 34.87 -30.07 -2.11
C GLU A 80 33.86 -29.08 -2.68
N ASP A 81 33.68 -29.06 -4.00
CA ASP A 81 32.71 -28.17 -4.66
C ASP A 81 31.26 -28.53 -4.26
N LEU A 82 30.92 -29.83 -4.23
CA LEU A 82 29.60 -30.29 -3.80
C LEU A 82 29.33 -29.94 -2.33
N GLN A 83 30.33 -30.06 -1.46
CA GLN A 83 30.21 -29.69 -0.06
C GLN A 83 30.00 -28.18 0.10
N ARG A 84 30.70 -27.35 -0.71
CA ARG A 84 30.50 -25.90 -0.74
C ARG A 84 29.09 -25.53 -1.21
N GLU A 85 28.59 -26.16 -2.27
CA GLU A 85 27.22 -25.94 -2.75
C GLU A 85 26.17 -26.32 -1.71
N LYS A 86 26.37 -27.45 -1.02
CA LYS A 86 25.49 -27.88 0.08
C LYS A 86 25.42 -26.84 1.20
N GLU A 87 26.57 -26.30 1.61
CA GLU A 87 26.63 -25.24 2.64
C GLU A 87 25.93 -23.97 2.17
N ASN A 88 26.13 -23.57 0.92
CA ASN A 88 25.44 -22.42 0.33
C ASN A 88 23.91 -22.62 0.29
N LEU A 89 23.44 -23.81 -0.07
CA LEU A 89 22.01 -24.14 -0.09
C LEU A 89 21.40 -24.11 1.31
N LEU A 90 22.11 -24.62 2.32
CA LEU A 90 21.65 -24.57 3.72
C LEU A 90 21.60 -23.13 4.24
N ALA A 91 22.59 -22.30 3.90
CA ALA A 91 22.59 -20.88 4.24
C ALA A 91 21.40 -20.15 3.61
N ALA A 92 21.18 -20.33 2.30
CA ALA A 92 20.04 -19.75 1.59
C ALA A 92 18.69 -20.24 2.17
N GLN A 93 18.59 -21.51 2.56
CA GLN A 93 17.39 -22.04 3.21
C GLN A 93 17.13 -21.38 4.57
N ALA A 94 18.18 -21.12 5.35
CA ALA A 94 18.06 -20.43 6.63
C ALA A 94 17.56 -18.99 6.44
N GLU A 95 18.09 -18.26 5.44
CA GLU A 95 17.64 -16.92 5.08
C GLU A 95 16.15 -16.90 4.69
N VAL A 96 15.72 -17.78 3.78
CA VAL A 96 14.31 -17.87 3.38
C VAL A 96 13.39 -18.21 4.56
N CYS A 97 13.84 -19.06 5.48
CA CYS A 97 13.09 -19.37 6.70
C CYS A 97 12.91 -18.14 7.61
N LEU A 98 13.96 -17.34 7.78
CA LEU A 98 13.91 -16.09 8.55
C LEU A 98 12.98 -15.07 7.90
N GLU A 99 13.12 -14.82 6.60
CA GLU A 99 12.25 -13.89 5.85
C GLU A 99 10.77 -14.29 5.94
N ARG A 100 10.46 -15.58 5.83
CA ARG A 100 9.09 -16.09 5.98
C ARG A 100 8.57 -15.95 7.40
N TRP A 101 9.43 -16.05 8.42
CA TRP A 101 9.02 -15.83 9.80
C TRP A 101 8.74 -14.34 10.05
N GLU A 102 9.63 -13.45 9.62
CA GLU A 102 9.43 -12.00 9.73
C GLU A 102 8.19 -11.53 8.99
N SER A 103 7.96 -12.02 7.77
CA SER A 103 6.78 -11.68 6.97
C SER A 103 5.48 -12.08 7.69
N ARG A 104 5.47 -13.28 8.31
CA ARG A 104 4.33 -13.74 9.12
C ARG A 104 4.17 -12.93 10.41
N SER A 105 5.26 -12.50 11.04
CA SER A 105 5.21 -11.65 12.22
C SER A 105 4.65 -10.25 11.89
N LYS A 106 5.14 -9.63 10.81
CA LYS A 106 4.63 -8.34 10.30
C LYS A 106 3.15 -8.43 9.91
N ALA A 107 2.76 -9.50 9.22
CA ALA A 107 1.36 -9.73 8.85
C ALA A 107 0.44 -9.85 10.08
N ARG A 108 0.87 -10.53 11.15
CA ARG A 108 0.11 -10.57 12.42
C ARG A 108 -0.01 -9.18 13.04
N GLY A 109 1.07 -8.40 13.09
CA GLY A 109 1.03 -7.04 13.60
C GLY A 109 0.04 -6.14 12.84
N LEU A 110 -0.07 -6.31 11.52
CA LEU A 110 -1.09 -5.62 10.72
C LEU A 110 -2.51 -6.07 11.06
N THR A 111 -2.73 -7.39 11.21
CA THR A 111 -4.04 -7.93 11.63
C THR A 111 -4.45 -7.42 13.00
N ASP A 112 -3.50 -7.26 13.93
CA ASP A 112 -3.76 -6.79 15.29
C ASP A 112 -4.16 -5.30 15.34
N VAL A 113 -3.65 -4.47 14.40
CA VAL A 113 -3.96 -3.03 14.31
C VAL A 113 -5.23 -2.75 13.50
N TRP A 114 -5.69 -3.69 12.69
CA TRP A 114 -6.86 -3.50 11.83
C TRP A 114 -8.16 -3.12 12.57
N PRO A 115 -8.49 -3.70 13.75
CA PRO A 115 -9.66 -3.28 14.52
C PRO A 115 -9.62 -1.82 14.96
N GLU A 116 -8.44 -1.29 15.32
CA GLU A 116 -8.30 0.12 15.71
C GLU A 116 -8.57 1.06 14.51
N VAL A 117 -8.17 0.64 13.31
CA VAL A 117 -8.47 1.38 12.06
C VAL A 117 -9.96 1.33 11.75
N GLU A 118 -10.62 0.18 11.91
CA GLU A 118 -12.07 0.06 11.72
C GLU A 118 -12.84 0.92 12.73
N GLU A 119 -12.41 0.95 14.00
CA GLU A 119 -13.00 1.80 15.03
C GLU A 119 -12.82 3.28 14.68
N ALA A 120 -11.61 3.72 14.36
CA ALA A 120 -11.33 5.11 13.99
C ALA A 120 -12.11 5.56 12.75
N THR A 121 -12.25 4.70 11.74
CA THR A 121 -13.06 5.01 10.53
C THR A 121 -14.56 5.02 10.80
N SER A 122 -15.04 4.25 11.78
CA SER A 122 -16.43 4.33 12.24
C SER A 122 -16.72 5.63 13.00
N ALA A 123 -15.79 6.05 13.88
CA ALA A 123 -15.88 7.29 14.62
C ALA A 123 -15.85 8.51 13.69
N LEU A 124 -14.96 8.49 12.69
CA LEU A 124 -14.87 9.55 11.68
C LEU A 124 -16.18 9.69 10.89
N ARG A 125 -16.80 8.57 10.46
CA ARG A 125 -18.12 8.59 9.81
C ARG A 125 -19.21 9.15 10.72
N GLY A 126 -19.15 8.86 12.02
CA GLY A 126 -20.06 9.46 13.00
C GLY A 126 -19.94 10.98 13.04
N VAL A 127 -18.72 11.51 13.18
CA VAL A 127 -18.46 12.96 13.19
C VAL A 127 -18.86 13.62 11.86
N GLU A 128 -18.59 12.98 10.71
CA GLU A 128 -19.02 13.47 9.41
C GLU A 128 -20.54 13.58 9.30
N SER A 129 -21.29 12.60 9.83
CA SER A 129 -22.75 12.67 9.86
C SER A 129 -23.26 13.79 10.77
N GLU A 130 -22.67 13.99 11.94
CA GLU A 130 -23.03 15.10 12.84
C GLU A 130 -22.75 16.46 12.19
N VAL A 131 -21.64 16.60 11.47
CA VAL A 131 -21.33 17.83 10.73
C VAL A 131 -22.33 18.07 9.60
N ALA A 132 -22.76 17.02 8.90
CA ALA A 132 -23.79 17.13 7.87
C ALA A 132 -25.13 17.60 8.46
N ASP A 133 -25.58 16.98 9.55
CA ASP A 133 -26.82 17.35 10.25
C ASP A 133 -26.78 18.80 10.75
N LYS A 134 -25.62 19.25 11.26
CA LYS A 134 -25.45 20.64 11.72
C LYS A 134 -25.48 21.64 10.58
N ARG A 135 -24.99 21.28 9.40
CA ARG A 135 -25.09 22.13 8.20
C ARG A 135 -26.53 22.24 7.72
N GLU A 136 -27.27 21.14 7.68
CA GLU A 136 -28.69 21.15 7.34
C GLU A 136 -29.51 22.00 8.31
N GLN A 137 -29.26 21.86 9.63
CA GLN A 137 -29.90 22.70 10.65
C GLN A 137 -29.60 24.20 10.44
N LEU A 138 -28.38 24.57 10.06
CA LEU A 138 -28.03 25.96 9.77
C LEU A 138 -28.75 26.47 8.52
N ASP A 139 -28.83 25.66 7.46
CA ASP A 139 -29.53 26.02 6.23
C ASP A 139 -31.04 26.21 6.47
N GLU A 140 -31.66 25.36 7.30
CA GLU A 140 -33.05 25.53 7.72
C GLU A 140 -33.25 26.83 8.51
N LEU A 141 -32.36 27.13 9.47
CA LEU A 141 -32.42 28.38 10.23
C LEU A 141 -32.31 29.60 9.31
N PHE A 142 -31.35 29.62 8.39
CA PHE A 142 -31.21 30.70 7.41
C PHE A 142 -32.44 30.83 6.49
N ALA A 143 -33.04 29.70 6.09
CA ALA A 143 -34.26 29.71 5.28
C ALA A 143 -35.46 30.29 6.06
N THR A 144 -35.58 29.98 7.36
CA THR A 144 -36.65 30.55 8.21
C THR A 144 -36.45 32.03 8.48
N GLU A 145 -35.23 32.48 8.78
CA GLU A 145 -34.89 33.88 8.96
C GLU A 145 -35.18 34.69 7.69
N ARG A 146 -34.77 34.18 6.52
CA ARG A 146 -35.05 34.81 5.24
C ARG A 146 -36.54 34.98 4.98
N LYS A 147 -37.35 33.94 5.26
CA LYS A 147 -38.83 34.04 5.15
C LYS A 147 -39.41 35.09 6.10
N GLN A 148 -38.88 35.20 7.31
CA GLN A 148 -39.31 36.22 8.27
C GLN A 148 -38.95 37.63 7.79
N LEU A 149 -37.76 37.82 7.23
CA LEU A 149 -37.34 39.10 6.63
C LEU A 149 -38.15 39.46 5.39
N GLU A 150 -38.48 38.48 4.54
CA GLU A 150 -39.33 38.69 3.37
C GLU A 150 -40.75 39.09 3.80
N LEU A 151 -41.32 38.43 4.82
CA LEU A 151 -42.62 38.76 5.37
C LEU A 151 -42.63 40.16 6.02
N SER A 152 -41.65 40.49 6.85
CA SER A 152 -41.57 41.80 7.50
C SER A 152 -41.37 42.93 6.48
N SER A 153 -40.54 42.69 5.45
CA SER A 153 -40.36 43.61 4.32
C SER A 153 -41.68 43.83 3.56
N SER A 154 -42.44 42.76 3.28
CA SER A 154 -43.73 42.87 2.58
C SER A 154 -44.77 43.68 3.37
N ILE A 155 -44.85 43.47 4.70
CA ILE A 155 -45.74 44.23 5.58
C ILE A 155 -45.33 45.70 5.61
N TYR A 156 -44.03 45.98 5.72
CA TYR A 156 -43.52 47.35 5.70
C TYR A 156 -43.80 48.05 4.37
N GLN A 157 -43.61 47.36 3.24
CA GLN A 157 -43.92 47.90 1.92
C GLN A 157 -45.41 48.20 1.77
N LEU A 158 -46.29 47.32 2.26
CA LEU A 158 -47.73 47.55 2.24
C LEU A 158 -48.11 48.77 3.10
N TYR A 159 -47.60 48.86 4.33
CA TYR A 159 -47.81 50.00 5.23
C TYR A 159 -47.33 51.31 4.60
N ALA A 160 -46.12 51.33 4.05
CA ALA A 160 -45.55 52.51 3.44
C ALA A 160 -46.26 52.89 2.14
N ALA A 161 -46.76 51.92 1.36
CA ALA A 161 -47.56 52.19 0.17
C ALA A 161 -48.94 52.74 0.52
N SER A 162 -49.57 52.27 1.61
CA SER A 162 -50.90 52.72 2.01
C SER A 162 -50.90 54.07 2.74
N THR A 163 -49.83 54.39 3.46
CA THR A 163 -49.73 55.62 4.28
C THR A 163 -48.80 56.68 3.68
N GLY A 164 -47.91 56.30 2.76
CA GLY A 164 -46.82 57.15 2.27
C GLY A 164 -45.69 57.36 3.28
N ILE A 165 -45.77 56.79 4.49
CA ILE A 165 -44.79 56.99 5.56
C ILE A 165 -43.51 56.21 5.27
N ARG A 166 -42.37 56.87 5.42
CA ARG A 166 -41.02 56.30 5.37
C ARG A 166 -40.25 56.72 6.61
N TRP A 167 -39.87 55.74 7.42
CA TRP A 167 -39.08 55.97 8.62
C TRP A 167 -37.59 56.11 8.28
N GLU A 168 -36.90 57.04 8.93
CA GLU A 168 -35.45 57.18 8.82
C GLU A 168 -34.76 56.19 9.77
N LEU A 169 -33.84 55.36 9.26
CA LEU A 169 -33.16 54.35 10.08
C LEU A 169 -32.23 54.98 11.13
N GLU A 170 -31.61 56.11 10.81
CA GLU A 170 -30.64 56.78 11.69
C GLU A 170 -31.29 57.40 12.93
N SER A 171 -32.59 57.74 12.85
CA SER A 171 -33.35 58.33 13.96
C SER A 171 -33.84 57.30 14.97
N GLY A 172 -33.59 56.00 14.76
CA GLY A 172 -34.12 54.94 15.61
C GLY A 172 -35.65 54.85 15.61
N GLY A 173 -36.31 55.39 14.58
CA GLY A 173 -37.76 55.36 14.44
C GLY A 173 -38.50 56.53 15.09
N SER A 174 -37.81 57.61 15.48
CA SER A 174 -38.46 58.84 15.98
C SER A 174 -38.75 59.87 14.88
N ALA A 175 -38.10 59.77 13.72
CA ALA A 175 -38.28 60.70 12.62
C ALA A 175 -38.45 59.97 11.28
N GLY A 176 -39.11 60.65 10.34
CA GLY A 176 -39.38 60.12 9.02
C GLY A 176 -39.98 61.16 8.08
N TYR A 177 -40.54 60.70 6.98
CA TYR A 177 -41.25 61.55 6.04
C TYR A 177 -42.48 60.86 5.46
N VAL A 178 -43.49 61.65 5.12
CA VAL A 178 -44.68 61.22 4.35
C VAL A 178 -44.47 61.64 2.90
N ALA A 179 -44.55 60.69 1.97
CA ALA A 179 -44.44 60.90 0.53
C ALA A 179 -45.68 60.36 -0.18
N LEU A 180 -46.72 61.19 -0.28
CA LEU A 180 -47.93 60.93 -1.07
C LEU A 180 -47.93 61.86 -2.29
N ASP A 181 -48.68 62.97 -2.26
CA ASP A 181 -48.68 63.99 -3.32
C ASP A 181 -47.53 65.02 -3.16
N GLY A 182 -47.00 65.14 -1.94
CA GLY A 182 -45.82 65.93 -1.59
C GLY A 182 -44.96 65.20 -0.56
N VAL A 183 -43.78 65.75 -0.26
CA VAL A 183 -42.87 65.21 0.77
C VAL A 183 -42.91 66.11 2.00
N ARG A 184 -43.30 65.57 3.16
CA ARG A 184 -43.25 66.25 4.47
C ARG A 184 -42.43 65.44 5.45
N GLN A 185 -41.47 66.08 6.10
CA GLN A 185 -40.72 65.46 7.20
C GLN A 185 -41.46 65.67 8.51
N PHE A 186 -41.39 64.66 9.39
CA PHE A 186 -41.92 64.73 10.73
C PHE A 186 -40.87 64.19 11.72
N ASP A 187 -40.87 64.75 12.93
CA ASP A 187 -40.07 64.27 14.05
C ASP A 187 -40.96 64.24 15.29
N VAL A 188 -41.15 63.03 15.83
CA VAL A 188 -41.98 62.78 17.03
C VAL A 188 -41.13 62.52 18.26
N SER A 189 -39.83 62.87 18.22
CA SER A 189 -38.95 62.73 19.37
C SER A 189 -39.48 63.49 20.59
N GLY A 190 -39.56 62.80 21.73
CA GLY A 190 -40.05 63.37 22.99
C GLY A 190 -41.57 63.49 23.15
N MET A 191 -42.37 63.09 22.14
CA MET A 191 -43.83 63.08 22.23
C MET A 191 -44.36 61.78 22.87
N PRO A 192 -45.46 61.82 23.63
CA PRO A 192 -46.14 60.60 24.05
C PRO A 192 -46.78 59.90 22.83
N ARG A 193 -46.88 58.57 22.88
CA ARG A 193 -47.31 57.74 21.74
C ARG A 193 -48.61 58.17 21.08
N THR A 194 -49.58 58.65 21.86
CA THR A 194 -50.88 59.11 21.34
C THR A 194 -50.73 60.41 20.56
N GLU A 195 -50.04 61.41 21.13
CA GLU A 195 -49.79 62.69 20.45
C GLU A 195 -48.92 62.50 19.20
N ALA A 196 -47.91 61.61 19.27
CA ALA A 196 -47.09 61.25 18.11
C ALA A 196 -47.92 60.63 16.98
N ALA A 197 -48.86 59.73 17.31
CA ALA A 197 -49.72 59.11 16.32
C ALA A 197 -50.67 60.13 15.67
N ASP A 198 -51.26 61.01 16.48
CA ASP A 198 -52.16 62.07 16.00
C ASP A 198 -51.42 63.05 15.08
N ALA A 199 -50.21 63.48 15.47
CA ALA A 199 -49.36 64.35 14.65
C ALA A 199 -48.99 63.72 13.30
N ILE A 200 -48.62 62.43 13.30
CA ILE A 200 -48.30 61.70 12.05
C ILE A 200 -49.54 61.58 11.16
N TRP A 201 -50.72 61.29 11.73
CA TRP A 201 -51.95 61.21 10.94
C TRP A 201 -52.35 62.56 10.34
N GLU A 202 -52.16 63.65 11.07
CA GLU A 202 -52.36 65.01 10.54
C GLU A 202 -51.44 65.28 9.33
N ASP A 203 -50.17 64.89 9.41
CA ASP A 203 -49.22 65.01 8.30
C ASP A 203 -49.60 64.13 7.09
N VAL A 204 -50.13 62.92 7.33
CA VAL A 204 -50.66 62.04 6.27
C VAL A 204 -51.87 62.67 5.58
N GLU A 205 -52.84 63.16 6.34
CA GLU A 205 -54.04 63.82 5.81
C GLU A 205 -53.70 65.09 5.03
N ALA A 206 -52.69 65.83 5.48
CA ALA A 206 -52.19 67.03 4.79
C ALA A 206 -51.52 66.72 3.44
N CYS A 207 -51.12 65.48 3.16
CA CYS A 207 -50.45 65.06 1.93
C CYS A 207 -51.37 64.34 0.93
N LEU A 208 -52.67 64.19 1.21
CA LEU A 208 -53.61 63.53 0.30
C LEU A 208 -53.96 64.43 -0.90
N PRO A 209 -53.93 63.91 -2.15
CA PRO A 209 -54.12 64.69 -3.39
C PRO A 209 -55.52 65.28 -3.60
N PHE A 210 -56.45 65.02 -2.69
CA PHE A 210 -57.77 65.65 -2.64
C PHE A 210 -58.09 65.93 -1.18
N ARG A 211 -57.93 67.18 -0.73
CA ARG A 211 -58.99 67.66 0.15
C ARG A 211 -60.24 67.58 -0.71
N LEU A 212 -61.23 66.79 -0.31
CA LEU A 212 -62.60 66.90 -0.79
C LEU A 212 -63.07 68.32 -0.46
N SER A 213 -62.54 69.33 -1.13
CA SER A 213 -63.14 70.63 -1.23
C SER A 213 -64.43 70.35 -1.96
N ASP A 214 -65.52 70.29 -1.19
CA ASP A 214 -66.91 70.39 -1.61
C ASP A 214 -67.01 70.72 -3.10
N SER A 215 -67.14 69.70 -3.95
CA SER A 215 -67.67 69.89 -5.30
C SER A 215 -69.16 70.18 -5.15
N THR A 216 -69.49 71.34 -4.59
CA THR A 216 -70.81 71.96 -4.62
C THR A 216 -71.04 72.68 -5.96
N ASP A 217 -70.49 72.14 -7.05
CA ASP A 217 -70.77 72.58 -8.42
C ASP A 217 -71.51 71.47 -9.19
N VAL A 218 -72.74 71.19 -8.75
CA VAL A 218 -73.81 70.72 -9.63
C VAL A 218 -74.97 71.71 -9.49
N GLN A 219 -74.73 72.98 -9.81
CA GLN A 219 -75.76 73.87 -10.32
C GLN A 219 -75.64 73.89 -11.84
N GLY A 220 -76.51 73.12 -12.49
CA GLY A 220 -76.62 73.07 -13.94
C GLY A 220 -77.83 72.26 -14.38
N GLU A 221 -79.03 72.61 -13.89
CA GLU A 221 -80.28 72.27 -14.59
C GLU A 221 -80.26 72.97 -15.97
N PRO A 222 -80.30 72.27 -17.11
CA PRO A 222 -80.71 72.89 -18.36
C PRO A 222 -82.24 72.99 -18.35
N LYS A 223 -82.75 74.13 -17.86
CA LYS A 223 -84.15 74.52 -18.09
C LYS A 223 -84.35 74.95 -19.54
N MET A 224 -85.35 74.33 -20.15
CA MET A 224 -86.32 74.88 -21.09
C MET A 224 -85.86 75.28 -22.49
N SER A 225 -86.33 74.50 -23.47
CA SER A 225 -86.97 75.08 -24.65
C SER A 225 -88.19 74.24 -25.03
N GLU A 226 -89.36 74.83 -24.77
CA GLU A 226 -90.68 74.44 -25.28
C GLU A 226 -90.68 74.37 -26.82
N GLN A 227 -91.30 73.31 -27.35
CA GLN A 227 -92.11 73.32 -28.57
C GLN A 227 -93.23 72.30 -28.43
#